data_AF-A0A8X7B7I3-F1
#
_entry.id   AF-A0A8X7B7I3-F1
#
_cell.length_a   1.000
_cell.length_b   1.000
_cell.length_c   1.000
_cell.angle_alpha   90.00
_cell.angle_beta   90.00
_cell.angle_gamma   90.00
#
_symmetry.space_group_name_H-M   'P 1'
#
loop_
_entity.id
_entity.type
_entity.pdbx_description
1 polymer ?
#
loop_
_entity_poly.entity_id
_entity_poly.type
_entity_poly.pdbx_seq_one_letter_code
_entity_poly.pdbx_strand_id
1 'polypeptide(L)'
;MIAKFIAYTIPKSRKKYIIPILEKLRDVNYTFNEMNELQKDGKTEYRSNGIDLFSYLMRNERDNRNPPPGFQTFFQEILNANIPIEWIGNKNVKELMLLSQADPKWKDQSSPIALNESKPKKLSIVERLQAFSSPETKPVKKN
;
A
#
# COMPACT_ATOMS: atom_id res chain seq x y z
N MET A 1 2.29 -4.33 19.75
CA MET A 1 2.64 -5.76 19.95
C MET A 1 3.57 -6.27 18.85
N ILE A 2 3.26 -6.04 17.57
CA ILE A 2 4.04 -6.50 16.40
C ILE A 2 5.53 -6.08 16.41
N ALA A 3 5.86 -4.87 16.87
CA ALA A 3 7.24 -4.37 16.90
C ALA A 3 8.21 -5.29 17.69
N LYS A 4 7.72 -5.90 18.78
CA LYS A 4 8.51 -6.85 19.59
C LYS A 4 8.84 -8.10 18.78
N PHE A 5 7.88 -8.62 18.01
CA PHE A 5 8.07 -9.80 17.17
C PHE A 5 8.99 -9.53 15.98
N ILE A 6 8.82 -8.39 15.31
CA ILE A 6 9.75 -7.92 14.28
C ILE A 6 11.18 -7.83 14.84
N ALA A 7 11.35 -7.32 16.05
CA ALA A 7 12.66 -7.20 16.67
C ALA A 7 13.37 -8.53 16.89
N TYR A 8 12.66 -9.67 16.94
CA TYR A 8 13.28 -11.00 17.03
C TYR A 8 13.78 -11.52 15.69
N THR A 9 13.21 -11.07 14.57
CA THR A 9 13.53 -11.61 13.23
C THR A 9 14.59 -10.82 12.49
N ILE A 10 14.91 -9.59 12.93
CA ILE A 10 15.86 -8.70 12.24
C ILE A 10 17.21 -8.53 12.95
N PRO A 11 18.29 -8.12 12.23
CA PRO A 11 19.60 -7.88 12.83
C PRO A 11 19.58 -6.82 13.94
N LYS A 12 20.39 -7.02 15.00
CA LYS A 12 20.46 -6.11 16.16
C LYS A 12 20.73 -4.65 15.77
N SER A 13 21.58 -4.42 14.78
CA SER A 13 21.93 -3.08 14.27
C SER A 13 20.75 -2.33 13.64
N ARG A 14 19.69 -3.03 13.24
CA ARG A 14 18.52 -2.45 12.56
C ARG A 14 17.26 -2.34 13.42
N LYS A 15 17.25 -2.93 14.62
CA LYS A 15 16.13 -2.84 15.57
C LYS A 15 15.69 -1.40 15.86
N LYS A 16 16.65 -0.47 15.85
CA LYS A 16 16.39 0.96 16.04
C LYS A 16 15.47 1.60 14.99
N TYR A 17 15.32 0.98 13.82
CA TYR A 17 14.47 1.51 12.74
C TYR A 17 13.04 0.96 12.75
N ILE A 18 12.72 -0.04 13.59
CA ILE A 18 11.38 -0.66 13.58
C ILE A 18 10.30 0.37 13.93
N ILE A 19 10.45 1.06 15.06
CA ILE A 19 9.45 2.03 15.53
C ILE A 19 9.33 3.21 14.54
N PRO A 20 10.42 3.86 14.10
CA PRO A 20 10.32 4.93 13.11
C PRO A 20 9.65 4.54 11.78
N ILE A 21 9.85 3.30 11.30
CA ILE A 21 9.18 2.83 10.08
C ILE A 21 7.69 2.62 10.35
N LEU A 22 7.32 1.99 11.46
CA LEU A 22 5.92 1.78 11.81
C LEU A 22 5.16 3.11 11.98
N GLU A 23 5.82 4.14 12.52
CA GLU A 23 5.25 5.49 12.65
C GLU A 23 5.02 6.11 11.27
N LYS A 24 6.05 6.15 10.41
CA LYS A 24 5.91 6.69 9.05
C LYS A 24 4.88 5.96 8.20
N LEU A 25 4.76 4.63 8.37
CA LEU A 25 3.73 3.85 7.71
C LEU A 25 2.32 4.21 8.23
N ARG A 26 2.16 4.43 9.53
CA ARG A 26 0.88 4.88 10.09
C ARG A 26 0.43 6.22 9.49
N ASP A 27 1.36 7.13 9.23
CA ASP A 27 1.07 8.44 8.63
C ASP A 27 0.48 8.33 7.22
N VAL A 28 0.72 7.21 6.52
CA VAL A 28 0.14 6.91 5.20
C VAL A 28 -0.98 5.87 5.27
N ASN A 29 -1.70 5.80 6.39
CA ASN A 29 -2.82 4.86 6.64
C ASN A 29 -2.45 3.37 6.52
N TYR A 30 -1.18 3.03 6.71
CA TYR A 30 -0.71 1.67 6.74
C TYR A 30 -0.66 1.15 8.17
N THR A 31 -1.37 0.06 8.43
CA THR A 31 -1.45 -0.56 9.75
C THR A 31 -1.33 -2.08 9.65
N PHE A 32 -1.33 -2.76 10.79
CA PHE A 32 -1.36 -4.21 10.88
C PHE A 32 -2.55 -4.65 11.72
N ASN A 33 -3.27 -5.66 11.26
CA ASN A 33 -4.38 -6.25 12.02
C ASN A 33 -3.86 -7.13 13.17
N GLU A 34 -4.78 -7.72 13.93
CA GLU A 34 -4.47 -8.60 15.07
C GLU A 34 -3.66 -9.85 14.67
N MET A 35 -3.78 -10.30 13.41
CA MET A 35 -3.02 -11.40 12.84
C MET A 35 -1.65 -10.96 12.27
N ASN A 36 -1.29 -9.70 12.43
CA ASN A 36 -0.10 -9.07 11.83
C ASN A 36 -0.13 -8.99 10.31
N GLU A 37 -1.30 -9.09 9.68
CA GLU A 37 -1.45 -8.84 8.25
C GLU A 37 -1.52 -7.33 7.98
N LEU A 38 -0.95 -6.94 6.85
CA LEU A 38 -0.96 -5.57 6.37
C LEU A 38 -2.40 -5.12 6.08
N GLN A 39 -2.75 -3.93 6.60
CA GLN A 39 -3.96 -3.21 6.26
C GLN A 39 -3.64 -1.84 5.66
N LYS A 40 -4.24 -1.57 4.51
CA LYS A 40 -4.19 -0.27 3.83
C LYS A 40 -5.61 0.26 3.70
N ASP A 41 -5.86 1.47 4.22
CA ASP A 41 -7.18 2.12 4.15
C ASP A 41 -8.32 1.19 4.64
N GLY A 42 -8.04 0.40 5.67
CA GLY A 42 -8.97 -0.58 6.24
C GLY A 42 -9.15 -1.88 5.44
N LYS A 43 -8.52 -2.02 4.27
CA LYS A 43 -8.49 -3.26 3.47
C LYS A 43 -7.29 -4.11 3.86
N THR A 44 -7.53 -5.40 4.10
CA THR A 44 -6.48 -6.33 4.49
C THR A 44 -5.85 -6.95 3.24
N GLU A 45 -4.51 -6.93 3.18
CA GLU A 45 -3.74 -7.68 2.19
C GLU A 45 -3.59 -9.12 2.68
N TYR A 46 -4.41 -10.01 2.14
CA TYR A 46 -4.50 -11.39 2.63
C TYR A 46 -3.16 -12.14 2.55
N ARG A 47 -2.81 -12.89 3.61
CA ARG A 47 -1.56 -13.66 3.76
C ARG A 47 -0.28 -12.83 3.86
N SER A 48 -0.39 -11.51 3.88
CA SER A 48 0.75 -10.68 4.23
C SER A 48 1.10 -10.92 5.70
N ASN A 49 2.39 -11.05 6.03
CA ASN A 49 2.82 -11.16 7.42
C ASN A 49 3.83 -10.05 7.69
N GLY A 50 3.48 -9.10 8.55
CA GLY A 50 4.32 -7.95 8.88
C GLY A 50 5.69 -8.34 9.43
N ILE A 51 5.79 -9.48 10.12
CA ILE A 51 7.08 -9.98 10.63
C ILE A 51 7.95 -10.43 9.47
N ASP A 52 7.39 -11.15 8.49
CA ASP A 52 8.12 -11.61 7.30
C ASP A 52 8.48 -10.45 6.38
N LEU A 53 7.56 -9.50 6.20
CA LEU A 53 7.78 -8.27 5.44
C LEU A 53 8.95 -7.46 5.99
N PHE A 54 8.98 -7.21 7.31
CA PHE A 54 10.09 -6.49 7.94
C PHE A 54 11.37 -7.33 7.95
N SER A 55 11.27 -8.65 8.13
CA SER A 55 12.42 -9.56 8.04
C SER A 55 13.08 -9.47 6.67
N TYR A 56 12.29 -9.55 5.59
CA TYR A 56 12.74 -9.41 4.22
C TYR A 56 13.32 -8.01 3.94
N LEU A 57 12.69 -6.95 4.45
CA LEU A 57 13.18 -5.57 4.31
C LEU A 57 14.54 -5.34 4.98
N MET A 58 14.76 -5.95 6.14
CA MET A 58 15.87 -5.64 7.05
C MET A 58 17.05 -6.61 6.97
N ARG A 59 16.86 -7.77 6.37
CA ARG A 59 17.94 -8.75 6.21
C ARG A 59 18.51 -8.64 4.81
N ASN A 60 19.85 -8.60 4.73
CA ASN A 60 20.50 -8.87 3.47
C ASN A 60 20.35 -10.35 3.14
N GLU A 61 19.84 -10.60 1.95
CA GLU A 61 19.76 -11.93 1.41
C GLU A 61 21.16 -12.48 1.16
N ARG A 62 21.52 -13.48 1.96
CA ARG A 62 22.49 -14.49 1.52
C ARG A 62 21.83 -15.50 0.56
N ASP A 63 20.51 -15.47 0.45
CA ASP A 63 19.68 -16.41 -0.30
C ASP A 63 18.77 -15.60 -1.23
N ASN A 64 18.74 -15.91 -2.53
CA ASN A 64 17.78 -15.39 -3.52
C ASN A 64 16.33 -15.77 -3.17
N ARG A 65 15.82 -15.35 -2.01
CA ARG A 65 14.47 -15.66 -1.56
C ARG A 65 13.50 -14.79 -2.32
N ASN A 66 12.38 -15.40 -2.69
CA ASN A 66 11.29 -14.63 -3.24
C ASN A 66 10.71 -13.71 -2.17
N PRO A 67 10.25 -12.51 -2.55
CA PRO A 67 9.52 -11.63 -1.66
C PRO A 67 8.34 -12.36 -1.00
N PRO A 68 8.07 -12.11 0.29
CA PRO A 68 6.91 -12.69 0.95
C PRO A 68 5.59 -12.16 0.34
N PRO A 69 4.46 -12.86 0.54
CA PRO A 69 3.15 -12.37 0.13
C PRO A 69 2.87 -10.96 0.67
N GLY A 70 2.24 -10.13 -0.16
CA GLY A 70 1.96 -8.73 0.17
C GLY A 70 3.17 -7.79 0.10
N PHE A 71 4.36 -8.27 -0.29
CA PHE A 71 5.55 -7.40 -0.37
C PHE A 71 5.40 -6.27 -1.38
N GLN A 72 4.71 -6.49 -2.50
CA GLN A 72 4.51 -5.42 -3.48
C GLN A 72 3.72 -4.26 -2.89
N THR A 73 2.59 -4.54 -2.24
CA THR A 73 1.80 -3.52 -1.52
C THR A 73 2.64 -2.89 -0.42
N PHE A 74 3.35 -3.68 0.40
CA PHE A 74 4.23 -3.13 1.43
C PHE A 74 5.31 -2.20 0.88
N PHE A 75 5.96 -2.57 -0.22
CA PHE A 75 7.01 -1.79 -0.85
C PHE A 75 6.50 -0.44 -1.37
N GLN A 76 5.30 -0.43 -1.96
CA GLN A 76 4.63 0.81 -2.34
C GLN A 76 4.46 1.75 -1.15
N GLU A 77 4.08 1.20 0.00
CA GLU A 77 3.87 2.02 1.20
C GLU A 77 5.18 2.46 1.85
N ILE A 78 6.27 1.69 1.70
CA ILE A 78 7.63 2.14 2.03
C ILE A 78 8.04 3.37 1.19
N LEU A 79 7.67 3.40 -0.10
CA LEU A 79 7.92 4.54 -0.97
C LEU A 79 7.03 5.74 -0.57
N ASN A 80 5.72 5.53 -0.39
CA ASN A 80 4.76 6.57 0.00
C ASN A 80 5.11 7.22 1.35
N ALA A 81 5.53 6.41 2.32
CA ALA A 81 5.95 6.87 3.65
C ALA A 81 7.32 7.59 3.65
N ASN A 82 7.97 7.66 2.48
CA ASN A 82 9.29 8.24 2.29
C ASN A 82 10.28 7.69 3.33
N ILE A 83 10.35 6.35 3.42
CA ILE A 83 11.29 5.68 4.32
C ILE A 83 12.72 5.91 3.81
N PRO A 84 13.67 6.35 4.65
CA PRO A 84 15.06 6.52 4.23
C PRO A 84 15.70 5.20 3.78
N ILE A 85 16.38 5.22 2.63
CA ILE A 85 17.07 4.05 2.08
C ILE A 85 18.10 3.45 3.04
N GLU A 86 18.69 4.26 3.93
CA GLU A 86 19.65 3.80 4.94
C GLU A 86 19.03 2.89 5.99
N TRP A 87 17.72 3.00 6.20
CA TRP A 87 17.01 2.15 7.14
C TRP A 87 16.80 0.75 6.56
N ILE A 88 16.90 0.59 5.25
CA ILE A 88 16.64 -0.67 4.54
C ILE A 88 17.84 -1.61 4.60
N GLY A 89 17.54 -2.85 4.99
CA GLY A 89 18.45 -3.99 5.09
C GLY A 89 18.93 -4.50 3.77
N ASN A 90 17.94 -4.90 3.00
CA ASN A 90 18.05 -5.75 1.85
C ASN A 90 18.56 -4.95 0.64
N LYS A 91 19.70 -5.38 0.08
CA LYS A 91 20.31 -4.78 -1.11
C LYS A 91 19.36 -4.77 -2.31
N ASN A 92 18.63 -5.85 -2.55
CA ASN A 92 17.69 -5.94 -3.68
C ASN A 92 16.56 -4.92 -3.52
N VAL A 93 16.08 -4.74 -2.29
CA VAL A 93 15.06 -3.72 -2.00
C VAL A 93 15.63 -2.31 -2.13
N LYS A 94 16.87 -2.06 -1.69
CA LYS A 94 17.54 -0.76 -1.88
C LYS A 94 17.66 -0.42 -3.37
N GLU A 95 18.09 -1.36 -4.19
CA GLU A 95 18.19 -1.19 -5.64
C GLU A 95 16.82 -0.89 -6.25
N LEU A 96 15.80 -1.65 -5.85
CA LEU A 96 14.42 -1.40 -6.29
C LEU A 96 13.92 0.00 -5.89
N MET A 97 14.27 0.50 -4.69
CA MET A 97 13.93 1.87 -4.28
C MET A 97 14.63 2.92 -5.15
N LEU A 98 15.92 2.74 -5.43
CA LEU A 98 16.68 3.67 -6.28
C LEU A 98 16.10 3.73 -7.69
N LEU A 99 15.78 2.56 -8.28
CA LEU A 99 15.13 2.48 -9.58
C LEU A 99 13.76 3.17 -9.58
N SER A 100 12.96 2.97 -8.53
CA SER A 100 11.64 3.58 -8.39
C SER A 100 11.71 5.11 -8.24
N GLN A 101 12.75 5.63 -7.57
CA GLN A 101 12.97 7.08 -7.41
C GLN A 101 13.55 7.74 -8.66
N ALA A 102 14.25 6.98 -9.51
CA ALA A 102 14.77 7.46 -10.78
C ALA A 102 13.69 7.56 -11.87
N ASP A 103 12.53 6.90 -11.70
CA ASP A 103 11.41 7.00 -12.63
C ASP A 103 10.73 8.38 -12.51
N PRO A 104 10.71 9.20 -13.57
CA PRO A 104 10.06 10.51 -13.54
C PRO A 104 8.58 10.44 -13.16
N LYS A 105 7.89 9.32 -13.40
CA LYS A 105 6.48 9.13 -13.00
C LYS A 105 6.27 9.16 -11.48
N TRP A 106 7.31 8.89 -10.68
CA TRP A 106 7.21 8.92 -9.22
C TRP A 106 7.17 10.34 -8.64
N LYS A 107 7.83 11.29 -9.32
CA LYS A 107 7.85 12.69 -8.89
C LYS A 107 6.47 13.34 -8.97
N ASP A 108 5.65 12.91 -9.94
CA ASP A 108 4.29 13.43 -10.12
C ASP A 108 3.32 12.94 -9.03
N GLN A 109 3.53 11.74 -8.45
CA GLN A 109 2.71 11.19 -7.37
C GLN A 109 3.11 11.70 -5.97
N SER A 110 4.34 12.20 -5.82
CA SER A 110 4.87 12.74 -4.55
C SER A 110 4.42 14.17 -4.26
N SER A 111 3.71 14.80 -5.20
CA SER A 111 2.98 16.03 -4.90
C SER A 111 1.88 15.69 -3.90
N PRO A 112 1.66 16.50 -2.84
CA PRO A 112 0.49 16.32 -2.01
C PRO A 112 -0.70 16.36 -2.97
N ILE A 113 -1.47 15.28 -3.03
CA ILE A 113 -2.81 15.35 -3.59
C ILE A 113 -3.49 16.43 -2.76
N ALA A 114 -3.56 17.63 -3.30
CA ALA A 114 -4.42 18.66 -2.76
C ALA A 114 -5.79 17.99 -2.72
N LEU A 115 -6.24 17.68 -1.51
CA LEU A 115 -7.55 17.16 -1.23
C LEU A 115 -8.54 18.24 -1.67
N ASN A 116 -8.84 18.26 -2.96
CA ASN A 116 -9.96 18.98 -3.48
C ASN A 116 -11.17 18.21 -2.98
N GLU A 117 -11.74 18.72 -1.87
CA GLU A 117 -13.05 18.36 -1.37
C GLU A 117 -14.09 18.44 -2.49
N SER A 118 -14.19 17.39 -3.29
CA SER A 118 -15.35 17.14 -4.12
C SER A 118 -16.12 16.03 -3.42
N LYS A 119 -17.03 16.47 -2.54
CA LYS A 119 -18.10 15.62 -1.99
C LYS A 119 -18.63 14.73 -3.12
N PRO A 120 -18.64 13.40 -3.00
CA PRO A 120 -19.46 12.62 -3.89
C PRO A 120 -20.90 13.00 -3.57
N LYS A 121 -21.56 13.71 -4.50
CA LYS A 121 -23.02 13.86 -4.48
C LYS A 121 -23.58 12.44 -4.39
N LYS A 122 -24.23 12.12 -3.26
CA LYS A 122 -25.09 10.95 -3.14
C LYS A 122 -26.17 11.09 -4.22
N LEU A 123 -25.99 10.39 -5.34
CA LEU A 123 -27.07 10.15 -6.28
C LEU A 123 -28.15 9.38 -5.54
N SER A 124 -29.37 9.90 -5.59
CA SER A 124 -30.52 9.29 -4.94
C SER A 124 -30.84 7.97 -5.63
N ILE A 125 -31.24 6.95 -4.86
CA ILE A 125 -31.66 5.63 -5.39
C ILE A 125 -32.74 5.78 -6.47
N VAL A 126 -33.52 6.85 -6.42
CA VAL A 126 -34.55 7.20 -7.41
C VAL A 126 -33.96 7.49 -8.80
N GLU A 127 -32.80 8.16 -8.89
CA GLU A 127 -32.14 8.47 -10.17
C GLU A 127 -31.54 7.21 -10.82
N ARG A 128 -31.05 6.26 -10.02
CA ARG A 128 -30.54 4.97 -10.53
C ARG A 128 -31.65 4.08 -11.08
N LEU A 129 -32.87 4.14 -10.54
CA LEU A 129 -33.97 3.27 -10.98
C LEU A 129 -34.67 3.78 -12.25
N GLN A 130 -34.64 5.09 -12.54
CA GLN A 130 -35.19 5.64 -13.78
C GLN A 130 -34.38 5.27 -15.03
N ALA A 131 -33.07 5.00 -14.90
CA ALA A 131 -32.23 4.58 -16.02
C ALA A 131 -32.55 3.16 -16.53
N PHE A 132 -33.23 2.33 -15.73
CA PHE A 132 -33.58 0.96 -16.09
C PHE A 132 -35.05 0.79 -16.53
N SER A 133 -35.84 1.85 -16.51
CA SER A 133 -37.28 1.80 -16.82
C SER A 133 -37.64 2.75 -17.95
N SER A 134 -37.06 2.53 -19.14
CA SER A 134 -37.68 2.97 -20.39
C SER A 134 -37.90 1.75 -21.29
N PRO A 135 -39.16 1.35 -21.57
CA PRO A 135 -39.44 0.33 -22.57
C PRO A 135 -39.22 0.92 -23.97
N GLU A 136 -38.44 0.23 -24.80
CA GLU A 136 -38.43 0.49 -26.24
C GLU A 136 -39.78 0.07 -26.82
N THR A 137 -40.67 1.04 -26.98
CA THR A 137 -41.77 0.95 -27.95
C THR A 137 -41.75 2.22 -28.79
N LYS A 138 -41.39 2.08 -30.06
CA LYS A 138 -41.82 3.03 -31.10
C LYS A 138 -42.77 2.31 -32.08
N PRO A 139 -43.94 2.89 -32.36
CA PRO A 139 -44.87 2.40 -33.38
C PRO A 139 -44.58 3.02 -34.77
N VAL A 140 -44.74 2.21 -35.83
CA VAL A 140 -45.60 2.39 -37.05
C VAL A 140 -45.48 3.76 -37.81
N LYS A 141 -45.27 3.95 -39.13
CA LYS A 141 -45.98 3.46 -40.37
C LYS A 141 -45.36 4.04 -41.68
N LYS A 142 -45.60 3.32 -42.80
CA LYS A 142 -45.89 3.73 -44.23
C LYS A 142 -44.89 4.55 -45.07
N ASN A 143 -44.48 3.99 -46.22
CA ASN A 143 -45.19 4.16 -47.50
C ASN A 143 -45.00 2.92 -48.38
#